data_AF-A0AAX0QDF1-F1
#
_entry.id   AF-A0AAX0QDF1-F1
#
_cell.length_a   1.000
_cell.length_b   1.000
_cell.length_c   1.000
_cell.angle_alpha   90.00
_cell.angle_beta   90.00
_cell.angle_gamma   90.00
#
_symmetry.space_group_name_H-M   'P 1'
#
loop_
_entity.id
_entity.type
_entity.pdbx_description
1 polymer ?
#
loop_
_entity_poly.entity_id
_entity_poly.type
_entity_poly.pdbx_seq_one_letter_code
_entity_poly.pdbx_strand_id
1 'polypeptide(L)'
;MIEETSYDTEGSLAGCLRDEATLQFIINEVNEMQDPFEKAACFMYKTATRHPFVQGNKRIAFAIAHSLLMIAGWVVIVDGDTLYNFGLAVARDEMTQGEIKAWFLNNVKKREGYYH
;
A
#
# COMPACT_ATOMS: atom_id res chain seq x y z
N MET A 1 -5.93 -4.53 42.88
CA MET A 1 -6.26 -3.45 41.92
C MET A 1 -5.04 -3.33 41.05
N ILE A 2 -5.10 -3.87 39.84
CA ILE A 2 -3.97 -3.88 38.91
C ILE A 2 -4.00 -2.51 38.24
N GLU A 3 -2.91 -1.75 38.33
CA GLU A 3 -2.75 -0.47 37.67
C GLU A 3 -2.90 -0.67 36.16
N GLU A 4 -3.90 -0.02 35.57
CA GLU A 4 -3.96 0.17 34.12
C GLU A 4 -2.77 1.05 33.74
N THR A 5 -1.75 0.44 33.14
CA THR A 5 -0.69 1.15 32.45
C THR A 5 -1.33 1.97 31.34
N SER A 6 -1.44 3.28 31.56
CA SER A 6 -1.75 4.25 30.52
C SER A 6 -0.64 4.16 29.48
N TYR A 7 -0.93 3.52 28.35
CA TYR A 7 -0.08 3.61 27.18
C TYR A 7 -0.14 5.06 26.72
N ASP A 8 1.00 5.76 26.84
CA ASP A 8 1.21 7.10 26.31
C ASP A 8 0.72 7.19 24.86
N THR A 9 -0.37 7.92 24.67
CA THR A 9 -1.03 8.20 23.39
C THR A 9 -0.31 9.30 22.59
N GLU A 10 1.02 9.34 22.62
CA GLU A 10 1.83 10.34 21.88
C GLU A 10 2.68 9.75 20.73
N GLY A 11 2.47 8.47 20.40
CA GLY A 11 3.10 7.83 19.23
C GLY A 11 2.14 7.02 18.35
N SER A 12 0.83 7.17 18.56
CA SER A 12 -0.18 6.36 17.88
C SER A 12 -0.54 6.93 16.50
N LEU A 13 -0.66 6.05 15.51
CA LEU A 13 -1.31 6.30 14.22
C LEU A 13 -2.72 6.95 14.35
N ALA A 14 -3.29 7.01 15.56
CA ALA A 14 -4.53 7.71 15.90
C ALA A 14 -4.57 9.20 15.47
N GLY A 15 -3.43 9.88 15.34
CA GLY A 15 -3.39 11.26 14.81
C GLY A 15 -3.21 11.35 13.29
N CYS A 16 -2.87 10.24 12.62
CA CYS A 16 -2.54 10.19 11.19
C CYS A 16 -3.64 9.58 10.33
N LEU A 17 -4.56 8.83 10.95
CA LEU A 17 -5.72 8.23 10.29
C LEU A 17 -6.87 9.24 10.25
N ARG A 18 -7.32 9.54 9.04
CA ARG A 18 -8.52 10.34 8.78
C ARG A 18 -9.77 9.48 8.82
N ASP A 19 -9.67 8.27 8.27
CA ASP A 19 -10.80 7.35 8.12
C ASP A 19 -10.33 5.90 8.30
N GLU A 20 -10.48 5.43 9.54
CA GLU A 20 -10.13 4.06 9.93
C GLU A 20 -11.06 3.02 9.28
N ALA A 21 -12.36 3.33 9.15
CA ALA A 21 -13.34 2.43 8.57
C ALA A 21 -13.03 2.14 7.09
N THR A 22 -12.66 3.19 6.33
CA THR A 22 -12.19 3.04 4.95
C THR A 22 -10.94 2.17 4.87
N LEU A 23 -9.97 2.35 5.78
CA LEU A 23 -8.76 1.53 5.78
C LEU A 23 -9.08 0.06 6.07
N GLN A 24 -9.90 -0.22 7.08
CA GLN A 24 -10.31 -1.58 7.42
C GLN A 24 -11.08 -2.25 6.28
N PHE A 25 -11.96 -1.50 5.60
CA PHE A 25 -12.65 -1.98 4.41
C PHE A 25 -11.67 -2.41 3.31
N ILE A 26 -10.67 -1.58 3.00
CA ILE A 26 -9.64 -1.90 2.00
C ILE A 26 -8.85 -3.15 2.41
N ILE A 27 -8.45 -3.25 3.67
CA ILE A 27 -7.68 -4.40 4.19
C ILE A 27 -8.48 -5.69 4.05
N ASN A 28 -9.73 -5.70 4.48
CA ASN A 28 -10.59 -6.89 4.40
C ASN A 28 -10.73 -7.36 2.95
N GLU A 29 -10.97 -6.42 2.03
CA GLU A 29 -11.10 -6.76 0.62
C GLU A 29 -9.80 -7.32 0.01
N VAL A 30 -8.65 -6.73 0.33
CA VAL A 30 -7.33 -7.20 -0.13
C VAL A 30 -6.99 -8.58 0.45
N ASN A 31 -7.44 -8.89 1.66
CA ASN A 31 -7.19 -10.19 2.29
C ASN A 31 -7.92 -11.34 1.57
N GLU A 32 -9.11 -11.10 1.04
CA GLU A 32 -9.89 -12.08 0.27
C GLU A 32 -9.31 -12.39 -1.12
N MET A 33 -8.43 -11.52 -1.65
CA MET A 33 -7.80 -11.74 -2.95
C MET A 33 -6.74 -12.85 -2.88
N GLN A 34 -6.50 -13.54 -3.99
CA GLN A 34 -5.42 -14.56 -4.08
C GLN A 34 -4.20 -14.04 -4.83
N ASP A 35 -4.40 -13.28 -5.90
CA ASP A 35 -3.31 -12.77 -6.72
C ASP A 35 -2.58 -11.60 -6.02
N PRO A 36 -1.28 -11.73 -5.71
CA PRO A 36 -0.52 -10.67 -5.04
C PRO A 36 -0.46 -9.36 -5.85
N PHE A 37 -0.51 -9.42 -7.18
CA PHE A 37 -0.53 -8.22 -8.01
C PHE A 37 -1.88 -7.50 -7.92
N GLU A 38 -2.96 -8.27 -7.81
CA GLU A 38 -4.30 -7.71 -7.60
C GLU A 38 -4.41 -7.08 -6.22
N LYS A 39 -3.84 -7.72 -5.18
CA LYS A 39 -3.72 -7.14 -3.83
C LYS A 39 -3.01 -5.80 -3.83
N ALA A 40 -1.82 -5.77 -4.42
CA ALA A 40 -1.00 -4.57 -4.48
C ALA A 40 -1.71 -3.44 -5.26
N ALA A 41 -2.33 -3.77 -6.39
CA ALA A 41 -3.06 -2.81 -7.20
C ALA A 41 -4.31 -2.27 -6.51
N CYS A 42 -5.11 -3.14 -5.89
CA CYS A 42 -6.29 -2.76 -5.14
C CYS A 42 -5.93 -1.83 -3.97
N PHE A 43 -4.93 -2.22 -3.17
CA PHE A 43 -4.50 -1.41 -2.04
C PHE A 43 -3.98 -0.04 -2.51
N MET A 44 -3.10 -0.01 -3.51
CA MET A 44 -2.55 1.23 -4.06
C MET A 44 -3.65 2.17 -4.55
N TYR A 45 -4.56 1.67 -5.39
CA TYR A 45 -5.66 2.45 -5.95
C TYR A 45 -6.57 3.02 -4.87
N LYS A 46 -7.06 2.16 -3.96
CA LYS A 46 -8.08 2.55 -2.98
C LYS A 46 -7.52 3.48 -1.90
N THR A 47 -6.30 3.26 -1.43
CA THR A 47 -5.65 4.15 -0.46
C THR A 47 -5.27 5.49 -1.10
N ALA A 48 -4.80 5.49 -2.35
CA ALA A 48 -4.46 6.73 -3.05
C ALA A 48 -5.68 7.61 -3.34
N THR A 49 -6.82 7.01 -3.68
CA THR A 49 -8.05 7.74 -4.07
C THR A 49 -8.98 8.08 -2.90
N ARG A 50 -9.06 7.24 -1.86
CA ARG A 50 -9.98 7.46 -0.72
C ARG A 50 -9.36 8.24 0.45
N HIS A 51 -8.06 8.47 0.40
CA HIS A 51 -7.32 9.29 1.37
C HIS A 51 -7.60 8.95 2.86
N PRO A 52 -7.39 7.69 3.30
CA PRO A 52 -7.64 7.29 4.68
C PRO A 52 -6.65 7.91 5.68
N PHE A 53 -5.55 8.50 5.22
CA PHE A 53 -4.57 9.19 6.05
C PHE A 53 -4.64 10.70 5.88
N VAL A 54 -4.28 11.45 6.94
CA VAL A 54 -4.18 12.91 6.95
C VAL A 54 -3.17 13.41 5.89
N GLN A 55 -2.04 12.71 5.74
CA GLN A 55 -1.02 13.04 4.75
C GLN A 55 -0.24 11.81 4.29
N GLY A 56 0.41 11.92 3.13
CA GLY A 56 1.29 10.86 2.65
C GLY A 56 0.59 9.61 2.12
N ASN A 57 -0.72 9.67 1.83
CA ASN A 57 -1.51 8.58 1.25
C ASN A 57 -0.77 7.82 0.13
N LYS A 58 -0.15 8.55 -0.81
CA LYS A 58 0.63 7.96 -1.91
C LYS A 58 1.84 7.14 -1.46
N ARG A 59 2.59 7.67 -0.49
CA ARG A 59 3.80 7.00 0.04
C ARG A 59 3.42 5.75 0.80
N ILE A 60 2.36 5.82 1.61
CA ILE A 60 1.86 4.68 2.39
C ILE A 60 1.25 3.63 1.45
N ALA A 61 0.43 4.04 0.49
CA ALA A 61 -0.18 3.17 -0.52
C ALA A 61 0.90 2.39 -1.29
N PHE A 62 1.94 3.07 -1.78
CA PHE A 62 3.04 2.42 -2.49
C PHE A 62 3.87 1.52 -1.56
N ALA A 63 4.21 1.97 -0.36
CA ALA A 63 5.01 1.17 0.57
C ALA A 63 4.33 -0.16 0.93
N ILE A 64 3.01 -0.13 1.16
CA ILE A 64 2.24 -1.33 1.48
C ILE A 64 2.06 -2.21 0.23
N ALA A 65 1.70 -1.63 -0.92
CA ALA A 65 1.61 -2.37 -2.18
C ALA A 65 2.94 -3.07 -2.54
N HIS A 66 4.06 -2.38 -2.39
CA HIS A 66 5.38 -2.94 -2.59
C HIS A 66 5.69 -4.06 -1.58
N SER A 67 5.32 -3.89 -0.31
CA SER A 67 5.52 -4.92 0.72
C SER A 67 4.71 -6.19 0.44
N LEU A 68 3.46 -6.06 -0.04
CA LEU A 68 2.63 -7.19 -0.47
C LEU A 68 3.32 -7.99 -1.59
N LEU A 69 3.89 -7.29 -2.57
CA LEU A 69 4.67 -7.92 -3.65
C LEU A 69 5.96 -8.58 -3.11
N MET A 70 6.68 -7.93 -2.20
CA MET A 70 7.89 -8.49 -1.60
C MET A 70 7.63 -9.77 -0.80
N ILE A 71 6.52 -9.82 -0.06
CA ILE A 71 6.08 -11.03 0.65
C ILE A 71 5.79 -12.16 -0.36
N ALA A 72 5.20 -11.81 -1.50
CA ALA A 72 4.95 -12.74 -2.61
C ALA A 72 6.19 -13.06 -3.46
N GLY A 73 7.38 -12.57 -3.09
CA GLY A 73 8.64 -12.86 -3.79
C GLY A 73 8.89 -11.98 -5.03
N TRP A 74 8.30 -10.81 -5.10
CA TRP A 74 8.48 -9.84 -6.19
C TRP A 74 9.01 -8.50 -5.64
N VAL A 75 9.94 -7.87 -6.36
CA VAL A 75 10.50 -6.56 -6.00
C VAL A 75 10.24 -5.60 -7.14
N VAL A 76 9.69 -4.42 -6.84
CA VAL A 76 9.50 -3.35 -7.83
C VAL A 76 10.85 -2.67 -8.07
N ILE A 77 11.30 -2.61 -9.33
CA ILE A 77 12.60 -2.06 -9.72
C ILE A 77 12.37 -1.00 -10.78
N VAL A 78 12.34 0.26 -10.35
CA VAL A 78 12.17 1.45 -11.19
C VAL A 78 13.03 2.58 -10.66
N ASP A 79 13.37 3.55 -11.50
CA ASP A 79 14.00 4.80 -11.07
C ASP A 79 13.00 5.70 -10.32
N GLY A 80 13.54 6.73 -9.66
CA GLY A 80 12.76 7.65 -8.83
C GLY A 80 11.71 8.44 -9.61
N ASP A 81 11.99 8.84 -10.85
CA ASP A 81 11.08 9.64 -11.66
C ASP A 81 9.91 8.80 -12.15
N THR A 82 10.18 7.57 -12.60
CA THR A 82 9.15 6.58 -12.97
C THR A 82 8.22 6.29 -11.79
N LEU A 83 8.77 6.10 -10.59
CA LEU A 83 7.98 5.87 -9.38
C LEU A 83 7.13 7.09 -9.00
N TYR A 84 7.71 8.28 -9.08
CA TYR A 84 7.02 9.53 -8.77
C TYR A 84 5.84 9.76 -9.72
N ASN A 85 6.05 9.60 -11.02
CA ASN A 85 5.04 9.77 -12.05
C ASN A 85 3.90 8.76 -11.90
N PHE A 86 4.22 7.50 -11.61
CA PHE A 86 3.22 6.48 -11.30
C PHE A 86 2.36 6.88 -10.10
N GLY A 87 2.97 7.25 -8.98
CA GLY A 87 2.23 7.67 -7.78
C GLY A 87 1.37 8.92 -8.01
N LEU A 88 1.79 9.82 -8.90
CA LEU A 88 1.02 11.01 -9.28
C LEU A 88 -0.20 10.64 -10.14
N ALA A 89 -0.03 9.80 -11.15
CA ALA A 89 -1.10 9.36 -12.04
C ALA A 89 -2.21 8.61 -11.27
N VAL A 90 -1.83 7.69 -10.37
CA VAL A 90 -2.79 6.97 -9.53
C VAL A 90 -3.59 7.94 -8.63
N ALA A 91 -2.94 8.94 -8.06
CA ALA A 91 -3.62 9.88 -7.15
C ALA A 91 -4.52 10.89 -7.86
N ARG A 92 -4.32 11.08 -9.16
CA ARG A 92 -5.20 11.89 -10.02
C ARG A 92 -6.35 11.08 -10.61
N ASP A 93 -6.47 9.81 -10.22
CA ASP A 93 -7.45 8.87 -10.79
C ASP A 93 -7.27 8.69 -12.31
N GLU A 94 -6.03 8.88 -12.81
CA GLU A 94 -5.66 8.72 -14.22
C GLU A 94 -5.32 7.26 -14.57
N MET A 95 -5.33 6.37 -13.57
CA MET A 95 -5.07 4.94 -13.74
C MET A 95 -6.13 4.12 -13.01
N THR A 96 -6.73 3.18 -13.72
CA THR A 96 -7.60 2.15 -13.17
C THR A 96 -6.80 1.13 -12.36
N GLN A 97 -7.47 0.37 -11.48
CA GLN A 97 -6.86 -0.75 -10.77
C GLN A 97 -6.20 -1.78 -11.71
N GLY A 98 -6.80 -2.01 -12.90
CA GLY A 98 -6.22 -2.90 -13.91
C GLY A 98 -4.92 -2.38 -14.52
N GLU A 99 -4.84 -1.09 -14.81
CA GLU A 99 -3.62 -0.44 -15.31
C GLU A 99 -2.53 -0.41 -14.25
N ILE A 100 -2.90 -0.22 -12.98
CA ILE A 100 -1.98 -0.31 -11.84
C ILE A 100 -1.41 -1.72 -11.71
N LYS A 101 -2.25 -2.75 -11.85
CA LYS A 101 -1.80 -4.15 -11.87
C LYS A 101 -0.82 -4.41 -13.02
N ALA A 102 -1.15 -3.96 -14.23
CA ALA A 102 -0.28 -4.09 -15.40
C ALA A 102 1.05 -3.36 -15.19
N TRP A 103 1.02 -2.16 -14.59
CA TRP A 103 2.22 -1.43 -14.23
C TRP A 103 3.10 -2.23 -13.28
N PHE A 104 2.55 -2.82 -12.22
CA PHE A 104 3.32 -3.68 -11.32
C PHE A 104 3.93 -4.88 -12.06
N LEU A 105 3.17 -5.59 -12.89
CA LEU A 105 3.66 -6.73 -13.66
C LEU A 105 4.86 -6.38 -14.56
N ASN A 106 4.85 -5.19 -15.17
CA ASN A 106 5.93 -4.74 -16.06
C ASN A 106 7.17 -4.24 -15.32
N ASN A 107 7.04 -3.89 -14.04
CA ASN A 107 8.07 -3.19 -13.26
C ASN A 107 8.60 -4.01 -12.07
N VAL A 108 8.30 -5.30 -12.00
CA VAL A 108 8.82 -6.19 -10.96
C VAL A 108 9.89 -7.13 -11.49
N LYS A 109 10.75 -7.60 -10.59
CA LYS A 109 11.55 -8.80 -10.77
C LYS A 109 11.28 -9.80 -9.67
N LYS A 110 11.40 -11.09 -9.99
CA LYS A 110 11.36 -12.14 -8.98
C LYS A 110 12.54 -11.95 -8.03
N ARG A 111 12.27 -11.99 -6.73
CA ARG A 111 13.29 -11.96 -5.69
C ARG A 111 14.01 -13.31 -5.70
N GLU A 112 15.16 -13.37 -6.38
CA GLU A 112 16.10 -14.49 -6.26
C GLU A 112 16.51 -14.62 -4.78
N GLY A 113 16.28 -15.79 -4.19
CA GLY A 113 16.39 -15.99 -2.74
C GLY A 113 17.84 -15.98 -2.24
N TYR A 114 18.09 -15.20 -1.18
CA TYR A 114 19.17 -15.52 -0.25
C TYR A 114 18.68 -16.66 0.66
N TYR A 115 19.00 -17.90 0.28
CA TYR A 115 19.05 -19.03 1.21
C TYR A 115 20.47 -19.09 1.78
N HIS A 116 20.62 -18.84 3.09
CA HIS A 116 21.75 -19.28 3.89
C HIS A 116 21.18 -19.98 5.12
#